data_AF-C9N0T5-F1
#
_entry.id   AF-C9N0T5-F1
#
_cell.length_a   1.000
_cell.length_b   1.000
_cell.length_c   1.000
_cell.angle_alpha   90.00
_cell.angle_beta   90.00
_cell.angle_gamma   90.00
#
_symmetry.space_group_name_H-M   'P 1'
#
loop_
_entity.id
_entity.type
_entity.pdbx_description
1 polymer ?
#
loop_
_entity_poly.entity_id
_entity_poly.type
_entity_poly.pdbx_seq_one_letter_code
_entity_poly.pdbx_strand_id
1 'polypeptide(L)'
;MREFVLKSERVKKLRESALSKFPGVSVERGRLLTKAYKEHEGKSKYIVRAYAVKEILENMTIYIKDGELIVGNQSIDERTAPLFPEYAVDWIVDEIKEKETLTIEMEINSEFLKKKFLNF
;
A
#
# COMPACT_ATOMS: atom_id res chain seq x y z
N MET A 1 8.49 -1.02 33.81
CA MET A 1 8.11 -1.44 32.44
C MET A 1 6.79 -2.19 32.56
N ARG A 2 5.76 -1.88 31.76
CA ARG A 2 4.47 -2.60 31.84
C ARG A 2 4.63 -3.98 31.22
N GLU A 3 4.24 -5.02 31.95
CA GLU A 3 4.23 -6.39 31.45
C GLU A 3 3.01 -6.60 30.54
N PHE A 4 3.25 -6.99 29.30
CA PHE A 4 2.20 -7.14 28.29
C PHE A 4 1.69 -8.58 28.31
N VAL A 5 0.56 -8.82 28.97
CA VAL A 5 -0.02 -10.17 29.07
C VAL A 5 -0.91 -10.44 27.84
N LEU A 6 -0.51 -11.38 27.00
CA LEU A 6 -1.32 -11.84 25.86
C LEU A 6 -2.43 -12.76 26.37
N LYS A 7 -3.68 -12.27 26.31
CA LYS A 7 -4.83 -12.91 26.99
C LYS A 7 -5.49 -14.08 26.25
N SER A 8 -5.11 -14.39 25.01
CA SER A 8 -5.68 -15.51 24.26
C SER A 8 -4.74 -16.05 23.18
N GLU A 9 -4.89 -17.33 22.86
CA GLU A 9 -4.17 -17.97 21.73
C GLU A 9 -4.47 -17.27 20.39
N ARG A 10 -5.69 -16.77 20.20
CA ARG A 10 -6.06 -15.97 19.02
C ARG A 10 -5.17 -14.73 18.87
N VAL A 11 -5.01 -13.96 19.95
CA VAL A 11 -4.20 -12.73 19.94
C VAL A 11 -2.71 -13.04 19.80
N LYS A 12 -2.23 -14.16 20.38
CA LYS A 12 -0.86 -14.64 20.18
C LYS A 12 -0.57 -14.95 18.71
N LYS A 13 -1.43 -15.73 18.05
CA LYS A 13 -1.30 -16.08 16.62
C LYS A 13 -1.27 -14.84 15.72
N LEU A 14 -2.21 -13.90 15.91
CA LEU A 14 -2.25 -12.66 15.12
C LEU A 14 -0.98 -11.81 15.31
N ARG A 15 -0.47 -11.72 16.55
CA ARG A 15 0.77 -11.02 16.86
C ARG A 15 1.97 -11.68 16.17
N GLU A 16 2.07 -13.01 16.24
CA GLU A 16 3.15 -13.78 15.62
C GLU A 16 3.14 -13.65 14.09
N SER A 17 1.96 -13.73 13.46
CA SER A 17 1.79 -13.47 12.02
C SER A 17 2.38 -12.12 11.64
N ALA A 18 1.93 -11.04 12.32
CA ALA A 18 2.46 -9.71 12.06
C ALA A 18 3.97 -9.62 12.32
N LEU A 19 4.48 -10.13 13.44
CA LEU A 19 5.91 -10.00 13.78
C LEU A 19 6.82 -10.80 12.87
N SER A 20 6.36 -11.96 12.38
CA SER A 20 7.12 -12.83 11.47
C SER A 20 7.30 -12.23 10.07
N LYS A 21 6.44 -11.28 9.69
CA LYS A 21 6.44 -10.73 8.34
C LYS A 21 7.47 -9.61 8.16
N PHE A 22 8.24 -9.69 7.08
CA PHE A 22 9.15 -8.64 6.66
C PHE A 22 8.37 -7.40 6.15
N PRO A 23 8.74 -6.17 6.54
CA PRO A 23 8.10 -4.96 6.03
C PRO A 23 8.21 -4.84 4.51
N GLY A 24 7.10 -4.53 3.85
CA GLY A 24 7.03 -4.38 2.39
C GLY A 24 6.38 -3.08 1.92
N VAL A 25 6.35 -2.87 0.61
CA VAL A 25 5.64 -1.76 -0.04
C VAL A 25 4.64 -2.31 -1.07
N SER A 26 3.41 -1.81 -1.07
CA SER A 26 2.37 -2.17 -2.04
C SER A 26 2.12 -1.02 -3.02
N VAL A 27 2.05 -1.38 -4.31
CA VAL A 27 1.73 -0.44 -5.39
C VAL A 27 0.26 -0.38 -5.77
N GLU A 28 -0.57 -1.30 -5.27
CA GLU A 28 -1.96 -1.45 -5.71
C GLU A 28 -2.72 -0.13 -5.62
N ARG A 29 -2.69 0.49 -4.43
CA ARG A 29 -3.33 1.77 -4.17
C ARG A 29 -2.77 2.90 -5.06
N GLY A 30 -1.45 2.94 -5.25
CA GLY A 30 -0.80 3.89 -6.16
C GLY A 30 -1.25 3.73 -7.61
N ARG A 31 -1.46 2.48 -8.07
CA ARG A 31 -1.97 2.15 -9.41
C ARG A 31 -3.42 2.61 -9.60
N LEU A 32 -4.28 2.33 -8.62
CA LEU A 32 -5.69 2.76 -8.62
C LEU A 32 -5.81 4.28 -8.60
N LEU A 33 -5.06 4.96 -7.73
CA LEU A 33 -5.01 6.42 -7.70
C LEU A 33 -4.56 6.99 -9.05
N THR A 34 -3.47 6.47 -9.61
CA THR A 34 -2.94 6.93 -10.91
C THR A 34 -3.94 6.72 -12.04
N LYS A 35 -4.70 5.61 -12.02
CA LYS A 35 -5.77 5.36 -13.00
C LYS A 35 -6.84 6.44 -12.92
N ALA A 36 -7.38 6.71 -11.72
CA ALA A 36 -8.42 7.72 -11.53
C ALA A 36 -7.96 9.14 -11.93
N TYR A 37 -6.70 9.50 -11.66
CA TYR A 37 -6.15 10.79 -12.05
C TYR A 37 -6.08 10.95 -13.57
N LYS A 38 -5.71 9.88 -14.30
CA LYS A 38 -5.64 9.89 -15.77
C LYS A 38 -7.04 9.93 -16.40
N GLU A 39 -8.00 9.19 -15.86
CA GLU A 39 -9.37 9.13 -16.40
C GLU A 39 -10.17 10.43 -16.17
N HIS A 40 -9.71 11.30 -15.28
CA HIS A 40 -10.40 12.51 -14.86
C HIS A 40 -9.57 13.78 -15.03
N GLU A 41 -8.58 13.75 -15.92
CA GLU A 41 -7.78 14.90 -16.30
C GLU A 41 -8.67 16.07 -16.77
N GLY A 42 -8.26 17.30 -16.45
CA GLY A 42 -9.02 18.53 -16.75
C GLY A 42 -10.15 18.86 -15.77
N LYS A 43 -10.50 17.97 -14.83
CA LYS A 43 -11.40 18.32 -13.72
C LYS A 43 -10.66 19.05 -12.60
N SER A 44 -11.40 19.70 -11.70
CA SER A 44 -10.79 20.32 -10.51
C SER A 44 -10.16 19.25 -9.62
N LYS A 45 -9.06 19.60 -8.93
CA LYS A 45 -8.30 18.68 -8.06
C LYS A 45 -9.16 17.99 -7.00
N TYR A 46 -10.21 18.65 -6.51
CA TYR A 46 -11.11 18.08 -5.50
C TYR A 46 -11.98 16.97 -6.08
N ILE A 47 -12.46 17.15 -7.31
CA ILE A 47 -13.25 16.16 -8.02
C ILE A 47 -12.39 14.96 -8.41
N VAL A 48 -11.18 15.19 -8.90
CA VAL A 48 -10.23 14.10 -9.21
C VAL A 48 -9.93 13.26 -7.97
N ARG A 49 -9.68 13.91 -6.81
CA ARG A 49 -9.47 13.20 -5.54
C ARG A 49 -10.69 12.42 -5.07
N ALA A 50 -11.91 12.95 -5.26
CA ALA A 50 -13.14 12.23 -4.94
C ALA A 50 -13.26 10.95 -5.78
N TYR A 51 -12.98 11.03 -7.09
CA TYR A 51 -12.94 9.85 -7.95
C TYR A 51 -11.81 8.89 -7.60
N ALA A 52 -10.64 9.39 -7.19
CA ALA A 52 -9.54 8.54 -6.76
C ALA A 52 -9.89 7.74 -5.49
N VAL A 53 -10.54 8.37 -4.50
CA VAL A 53 -11.05 7.66 -3.31
C VAL A 53 -12.08 6.62 -3.72
N LYS A 54 -13.01 6.96 -4.63
CA LYS A 54 -14.00 6.01 -5.15
C LYS A 54 -13.34 4.80 -5.82
N GLU A 55 -12.42 5.04 -6.76
CA GLU A 55 -11.71 3.99 -7.50
C GLU A 55 -10.94 3.06 -6.55
N ILE A 56 -10.29 3.61 -5.53
CA ILE A 56 -9.60 2.82 -4.51
C ILE A 56 -10.59 1.96 -3.72
N LEU A 57 -11.66 2.55 -3.17
CA LEU A 57 -12.61 1.83 -2.33
C LEU A 57 -13.41 0.75 -3.10
N GLU A 58 -13.63 0.95 -4.41
CA GLU A 58 -14.35 -0.01 -5.24
C GLU A 58 -13.49 -1.19 -5.73
N ASN A 59 -12.16 -1.00 -5.86
CA ASN A 59 -11.30 -1.95 -6.55
C ASN A 59 -10.12 -2.48 -5.72
N MET A 60 -9.89 -1.95 -4.52
CA MET A 60 -8.80 -2.40 -3.67
C MET A 60 -9.05 -3.81 -3.13
N THR A 61 -8.02 -4.64 -3.12
CA THR A 61 -8.07 -5.99 -2.55
C THR A 61 -8.43 -5.93 -1.06
N ILE A 62 -9.45 -6.69 -0.68
CA ILE A 62 -9.87 -6.86 0.71
C ILE A 62 -9.47 -8.26 1.17
N TYR A 63 -8.85 -8.33 2.34
CA TYR A 63 -8.60 -9.60 3.03
C TYR A 63 -9.10 -9.52 4.47
N ILE A 64 -9.43 -10.68 5.02
CA ILE A 64 -9.78 -10.87 6.42
C ILE A 64 -9.03 -12.12 6.89
N LYS A 65 -8.21 -11.99 7.94
CA LYS A 65 -7.42 -13.11 8.46
C LYS A 65 -8.20 -13.89 9.50
N ASP A 66 -7.85 -15.17 9.64
CA ASP A 66 -8.41 -16.02 10.69
C ASP A 66 -8.14 -15.43 12.07
N GLY A 67 -9.18 -15.35 12.90
CA GLY A 67 -9.12 -14.79 14.25
C GLY A 67 -9.18 -13.26 14.34
N GLU A 68 -9.27 -12.50 13.24
CA GLU A 68 -9.51 -11.06 13.29
C GLU A 68 -10.93 -10.74 13.81
N LEU A 69 -11.01 -9.80 14.75
CA LEU A 69 -12.28 -9.24 15.23
C LEU A 69 -12.52 -7.81 14.72
N ILE A 70 -11.43 -7.10 14.42
CA ILE A 70 -11.45 -5.81 13.74
C ILE A 70 -10.66 -6.03 12.46
N VAL A 71 -11.30 -5.74 11.34
CA VAL A 71 -10.77 -6.02 10.00
C VAL A 71 -10.51 -4.72 9.26
N GLY A 72 -9.72 -4.82 8.20
CA GLY A 72 -9.41 -3.71 7.30
C GLY A 72 -7.93 -3.34 7.32
N ASN A 73 -7.37 -3.18 6.13
CA ASN A 73 -6.02 -2.72 5.90
C ASN A 73 -6.03 -1.72 4.74
N GLN A 74 -5.04 -0.83 4.71
CA GLN A 74 -4.80 0.11 3.61
C GLN A 74 -3.84 -0.45 2.56
N SER A 75 -3.61 -1.76 2.56
CA SER A 75 -2.65 -2.47 1.72
C SER A 75 -3.08 -3.92 1.50
N ILE A 76 -2.38 -4.62 0.62
CA ILE A 76 -2.72 -5.99 0.20
C ILE A 76 -2.43 -7.05 1.27
N ASP A 77 -1.59 -6.74 2.26
CA ASP A 77 -1.25 -7.64 3.36
C ASP A 77 -0.68 -6.88 4.59
N GLU A 78 -0.48 -7.57 5.71
CA GLU A 78 0.06 -7.03 6.94
C GLU A 78 1.49 -6.49 6.75
N ARG A 79 1.86 -5.47 7.52
CA ARG A 79 3.20 -4.85 7.47
C ARG A 79 3.67 -4.40 6.08
N THR A 80 2.74 -4.18 5.16
CA THR A 80 3.02 -3.62 3.84
C THR A 80 2.50 -2.19 3.78
N ALA A 81 3.37 -1.21 3.52
CA ALA A 81 2.99 0.18 3.37
C ALA A 81 2.45 0.46 1.95
N PRO A 82 1.27 1.08 1.78
CA PRO A 82 0.79 1.49 0.47
C PRO A 82 1.57 2.69 -0.07
N LEU A 83 1.72 2.76 -1.38
CA LEU A 83 2.37 3.87 -2.06
C LEU A 83 1.41 5.06 -2.28
N PHE A 84 1.90 6.27 -2.03
CA PHE A 84 1.15 7.53 -2.18
C PHE A 84 1.84 8.48 -3.19
N PRO A 85 1.71 8.21 -4.52
CA PRO A 85 2.36 8.98 -5.57
C PRO A 85 2.07 10.49 -5.53
N GLU A 86 0.93 10.88 -4.96
CA GLU A 86 0.46 12.27 -4.92
C GLU A 86 1.20 13.15 -3.88
N TYR A 87 2.12 12.56 -3.11
CA TYR A 87 3.02 13.27 -2.19
C TYR A 87 4.44 13.31 -2.76
N ALA A 88 5.43 13.65 -1.93
CA ALA A 88 6.84 13.60 -2.31
C ALA A 88 7.35 12.16 -2.30
N VAL A 89 7.54 11.59 -3.49
CA VAL A 89 7.89 10.18 -3.73
C VAL A 89 9.14 10.00 -4.60
N ASP A 90 9.74 11.10 -5.08
CA ASP A 90 10.90 11.03 -5.97
C ASP A 90 12.08 10.27 -5.34
N TRP A 91 12.28 10.46 -4.03
CA TRP A 91 13.30 9.74 -3.26
C TRP A 91 13.10 8.21 -3.26
N ILE A 92 11.85 7.73 -3.36
CA ILE A 92 11.55 6.28 -3.42
C ILE A 92 12.07 5.71 -4.74
N VAL A 93 11.91 6.47 -5.83
CA VAL A 93 12.39 6.05 -7.15
C VAL A 93 13.91 5.95 -7.15
N ASP A 94 14.60 6.90 -6.51
CA ASP A 94 16.04 6.89 -6.41
C ASP A 94 16.55 5.78 -5.48
N GLU A 95 15.88 5.54 -4.34
CA GLU A 95 16.24 4.44 -3.44
C GLU A 95 16.04 3.06 -4.08
N ILE A 96 14.99 2.88 -4.91
CA ILE A 96 14.79 1.64 -5.68
C ILE A 96 15.89 1.43 -6.72
N LYS A 97 16.43 2.50 -7.32
CA LYS A 97 17.54 2.39 -8.29
C LYS A 97 18.87 2.08 -7.61
N GLU A 98 19.12 2.64 -6.43
CA GLU A 98 20.38 2.48 -5.70
C GLU A 98 20.47 1.17 -4.91
N LYS A 99 19.33 0.73 -4.36
CA LYS A 99 19.25 -0.48 -3.55
C LYS A 99 18.39 -1.51 -4.27
N GLU A 100 19.03 -2.44 -5.00
CA GLU A 100 18.40 -3.69 -5.49
C GLU A 100 17.80 -4.55 -4.36
N THR A 101 17.93 -4.12 -3.10
CA THR A 101 17.64 -4.83 -1.85
C THR A 101 16.40 -4.37 -1.11
N LEU A 102 15.67 -3.35 -1.60
CA LEU A 102 14.26 -3.27 -1.22
C LEU A 102 13.62 -4.51 -1.81
N THR A 103 13.45 -5.57 -1.00
CA THR A 103 12.70 -6.78 -1.33
C THR A 103 11.23 -6.41 -1.43
N ILE A 104 10.95 -5.57 -2.42
CA ILE A 104 9.66 -5.42 -2.99
C ILE A 104 9.50 -6.74 -3.74
N GLU A 105 8.54 -7.58 -3.35
CA GLU A 105 8.00 -8.56 -4.29
C GLU A 105 7.37 -7.75 -5.42
N MET A 106 8.24 -7.33 -6.34
CA MET A 106 7.92 -6.55 -7.50
C MET A 106 7.35 -7.52 -8.53
N GLU A 107 6.04 -7.70 -8.48
CA GLU A 107 5.28 -7.57 -9.72
C GLU A 107 5.13 -6.09 -10.14
N ILE A 108 5.96 -5.20 -9.59
CA ILE A 108 6.24 -3.91 -10.19
C ILE A 108 7.25 -4.15 -11.31
N ASN A 109 6.74 -4.46 -12.50
CA ASN A 109 7.55 -4.36 -13.70
C ASN A 109 8.24 -2.98 -13.68
N SER A 110 9.58 -2.95 -13.76
CA SER A 110 10.41 -1.73 -13.64
C SER A 110 9.94 -0.58 -14.55
N GLU A 111 9.17 -0.92 -15.59
CA GLU A 111 8.49 -0.03 -16.51
C GLU A 111 7.36 0.82 -15.86
N PHE A 112 6.64 0.31 -14.85
CA PHE A 112 5.59 1.06 -14.14
C PHE A 112 6.16 2.24 -13.34
N LEU A 113 7.29 2.02 -12.65
CA LEU A 113 7.99 3.08 -11.91
C LEU A 113 8.69 4.06 -12.86
N LYS A 114 9.32 3.55 -13.94
CA LYS A 114 10.08 4.38 -14.89
C LYS A 114 9.21 5.23 -15.84
N LYS A 115 8.04 4.76 -16.29
CA LYS A 115 7.20 5.49 -17.27
C LYS A 115 6.05 6.29 -16.67
N LYS A 116 5.58 5.96 -15.45
CA LYS A 116 4.29 6.47 -14.94
C LYS A 116 4.39 7.33 -13.68
N PHE A 117 5.44 7.17 -12.86
CA PHE A 117 5.68 8.01 -11.67
C PHE A 117 6.33 9.36 -12.01
N LEU A 118 7.18 9.41 -13.04
CA LEU A 118 7.95 10.59 -13.45
C LEU A 118 7.17 11.61 -14.31
N ASN A 119 5.86 11.43 -14.50
CA ASN A 119 5.01 12.32 -15.31
C ASN A 119 3.80 12.85 -14.51
N PHE A 120 3.95 12.99 -13.20
CA PHE A 120 3.14 13.92 -12.41
C PHE A 120 3.69 15.34 -12.54
#